data_AF-A0A168CQS6-F1
#
_entry.id   AF-A0A168CQS6-F1
#
_cell.length_a   1.000
_cell.length_b   1.000
_cell.length_c   1.000
_cell.angle_alpha   90.00
_cell.angle_beta   90.00
_cell.angle_gamma   90.00
#
_symmetry.space_group_name_H-M   'P 1'
#
loop_
_entity.id
_entity.type
_entity.pdbx_description
1 polymer ?
#
loop_
_entity_poly.entity_id
_entity_poly.type
_entity_poly.pdbx_seq_one_letter_code
_entity_poly.pdbx_strand_id
1 'polypeptide(L)'
;MTTNPSSKKTLNLQSNPRVSLLVHDWVSHRPPTASVEASGEASSPPAATRSSLASLLMSLNTSALSSISTTITGTASFCDVGSEEERWCKERHLENNTFSEEGSDSVVRFGNVQNGAAQASVDDDARVVVVKFTEGRIADHKGQVRDWKLVQPEIEQFS
;
A
#
# COMPACT_ATOMS: atom_id res chain seq x y z
N MET A 1 6.97 6.34 4.97
CA MET A 1 6.54 5.30 5.94
C MET A 1 6.70 5.82 7.35
N THR A 2 5.92 5.33 8.30
CA THR A 2 6.08 5.62 9.74
C THR A 2 6.73 4.43 10.46
N THR A 3 7.52 4.69 11.51
CA THR A 3 8.19 3.64 12.30
C THR A 3 8.30 4.05 13.77
N ASN A 4 8.21 3.07 14.68
CA ASN A 4 8.43 3.30 16.11
C ASN A 4 9.92 3.61 16.37
N PRO A 5 10.25 4.66 17.13
CA PRO A 5 11.63 5.07 17.40
C PRO A 5 12.49 3.98 18.07
N SER A 6 11.90 3.11 18.88
CA SER A 6 12.59 2.01 19.58
C SER A 6 12.78 0.75 18.74
N SER A 7 12.24 0.72 17.52
CA SER A 7 12.29 -0.47 16.66
C SER A 7 13.71 -0.72 16.12
N LYS A 8 14.06 -2.01 15.96
CA LYS A 8 15.24 -2.44 15.20
C LYS A 8 15.27 -1.84 13.79
N LYS A 9 14.09 -1.65 13.16
CA LYS A 9 13.98 -1.01 11.84
C LYS A 9 14.54 0.41 11.87
N THR A 10 14.17 1.19 12.89
CA THR A 10 14.64 2.57 13.06
C THR A 10 16.15 2.61 13.28
N LEU A 11 16.67 1.74 14.16
CA LEU A 11 18.11 1.64 14.41
C LEU A 11 18.89 1.27 13.13
N ASN A 12 18.39 0.29 12.37
CA ASN A 12 19.01 -0.11 11.11
C ASN A 12 19.02 1.04 10.10
N LEU A 13 17.91 1.77 9.95
CA LEU A 13 17.81 2.92 9.05
C LEU A 13 18.76 4.06 9.42
N GLN A 14 18.97 4.30 10.72
CA GLN A 14 19.96 5.28 11.18
C GLN A 14 21.39 4.85 10.89
N SER A 15 21.70 3.56 11.05
CA SER A 15 23.04 3.02 10.79
C SER A 15 23.37 2.89 9.30
N ASN A 16 22.36 2.58 8.48
CA ASN A 16 22.51 2.39 7.05
C ASN A 16 21.25 2.89 6.33
N PRO A 17 21.31 4.08 5.69
CA PRO A 17 20.16 4.65 5.01
C PRO A 17 19.90 4.00 3.64
N ARG A 18 20.74 3.10 3.15
CA ARG A 18 20.52 2.40 1.87
C ARG A 18 19.46 1.33 2.05
N VAL A 19 18.34 1.48 1.36
CA VAL A 19 17.16 0.62 1.52
C VAL A 19 16.66 0.10 0.18
N SER A 20 15.96 -1.03 0.25
CA SER A 20 15.18 -1.60 -0.85
C SER A 20 13.75 -1.86 -0.36
N LEU A 21 12.77 -1.35 -1.09
CA LEU A 21 11.34 -1.53 -0.81
C LEU A 21 10.78 -2.55 -1.80
N LEU A 22 10.21 -3.64 -1.28
CA LEU A 22 9.45 -4.60 -2.08
C LEU A 22 7.96 -4.30 -1.95
N VAL A 23 7.32 -4.00 -3.08
CA VAL A 23 5.87 -3.84 -3.21
C VAL A 23 5.35 -4.98 -4.08
N HIS A 24 4.22 -5.56 -3.71
CA HIS A 24 3.56 -6.58 -4.53
C HIS A 24 2.07 -6.25 -4.63
N ASP A 25 1.48 -6.63 -5.76
CA ASP A 25 0.04 -6.55 -5.98
C ASP A 25 -0.68 -7.54 -5.05
N TRP A 26 -1.59 -7.01 -4.23
CA TRP A 26 -2.60 -7.80 -3.53
C TRP A 26 -3.92 -7.71 -4.29
N VAL A 27 -4.30 -8.79 -4.97
CA VAL A 27 -5.69 -8.94 -5.41
C VAL A 27 -6.59 -9.09 -4.18
N SER A 28 -7.36 -8.05 -3.91
CA SER A 28 -8.48 -8.11 -2.98
C SER A 28 -9.74 -8.53 -3.74
N HIS A 29 -10.44 -9.56 -3.25
CA HIS A 29 -11.77 -9.91 -3.73
C HIS A 29 -12.72 -8.76 -3.42
N ARG A 30 -12.93 -7.81 -4.33
CA ARG A 30 -14.21 -7.10 -4.30
C ARG A 30 -15.27 -8.15 -4.65
N PRO A 31 -16.23 -8.46 -3.76
CA PRO A 31 -17.41 -9.19 -4.18
C PRO A 31 -17.97 -8.43 -5.39
N PRO A 32 -18.26 -9.11 -6.51
CA PRO A 32 -18.85 -8.48 -7.68
C PRO A 32 -20.33 -8.17 -7.41
N THR A 33 -20.62 -7.29 -6.44
CA THR A 33 -21.97 -6.84 -6.06
C THR A 33 -21.93 -5.47 -5.37
N ALA A 34 -21.20 -4.49 -5.92
CA ALA A 34 -21.30 -3.09 -5.46
C ALA A 34 -21.64 -2.12 -6.61
N SER A 35 -22.31 -2.62 -7.66
CA SER A 35 -22.76 -1.79 -8.77
C SER A 35 -23.96 -2.41 -9.48
N VAL A 36 -25.14 -2.43 -8.83
CA VAL A 36 -26.44 -2.16 -9.48
C VAL A 36 -27.46 -1.82 -8.37
N GLU A 37 -27.48 -0.58 -7.91
CA GLU A 37 -28.74 0.04 -7.50
C GLU A 37 -28.89 1.33 -8.31
N ALA A 38 -29.66 1.25 -9.40
CA ALA A 38 -30.56 2.29 -9.88
C ALA A 38 -31.10 1.94 -11.28
N SER A 39 -32.44 1.92 -11.37
CA SER A 39 -33.28 2.14 -12.56
C SER A 39 -33.38 1.06 -13.66
N GLY A 40 -34.62 0.60 -13.88
CA GLY A 40 -35.15 0.34 -15.22
C GLY A 40 -35.61 -1.09 -15.49
N GLU A 41 -36.92 -1.28 -15.60
CA GLU A 41 -37.59 -2.47 -16.13
C GLU A 41 -37.01 -2.91 -17.49
N ALA A 42 -36.43 -4.11 -17.56
CA ALA A 42 -36.39 -4.94 -18.78
C ALA A 42 -35.95 -6.37 -18.42
N SER A 43 -36.78 -7.35 -18.76
CA SER A 43 -36.56 -8.78 -18.55
C SER A 43 -35.18 -9.27 -19.02
N SER A 44 -34.41 -9.81 -18.09
CA SER A 44 -33.26 -10.70 -18.32
C SER A 44 -33.22 -11.75 -17.20
N PRO A 45 -32.77 -12.99 -17.46
CA PRO A 45 -33.14 -14.17 -16.67
C PRO A 45 -32.63 -14.09 -15.22
N PRO A 46 -33.30 -14.79 -14.28
CA PRO A 46 -33.09 -14.62 -12.85
C PRO A 46 -31.63 -14.89 -12.50
N ALA A 47 -31.13 -14.12 -11.53
CA ALA A 47 -29.83 -14.26 -10.89
C ALA A 47 -29.59 -15.72 -10.46
N ALA A 48 -29.13 -16.54 -11.40
CA ALA A 48 -28.64 -17.87 -11.14
C ALA A 48 -27.42 -17.68 -10.27
N THR A 49 -27.59 -18.02 -8.99
CA THR A 49 -26.58 -18.46 -8.04
C THR A 49 -25.22 -18.59 -8.71
N ARG A 50 -24.35 -17.58 -8.63
CA ARG A 50 -22.92 -17.80 -8.92
C ARG A 50 -22.49 -18.86 -7.91
N SER A 51 -22.41 -20.11 -8.36
CA SER A 51 -22.17 -21.25 -7.48
C SER A 51 -20.86 -21.02 -6.72
N SER A 52 -20.75 -21.56 -5.51
CA SER A 52 -19.50 -21.50 -4.73
C SER A 52 -18.29 -21.96 -5.55
N LEU A 53 -18.49 -22.92 -6.45
CA LEU A 53 -17.50 -23.36 -7.43
C LEU A 53 -17.18 -22.32 -8.50
N ALA A 54 -18.17 -21.63 -9.08
CA ALA A 54 -17.91 -20.55 -10.03
C ALA A 54 -17.15 -19.38 -9.37
N SER A 55 -17.50 -19.03 -8.13
CA SER A 55 -16.78 -18.03 -7.33
C SER A 55 -15.36 -18.48 -6.96
N LEU A 56 -15.18 -19.76 -6.63
CA LEU A 56 -13.86 -20.35 -6.35
C LEU A 56 -12.98 -20.38 -7.60
N LEU A 57 -13.52 -20.79 -8.75
CA LEU A 57 -12.78 -20.80 -10.02
C LEU A 57 -12.40 -19.39 -10.46
N MET A 58 -13.29 -18.42 -10.28
CA MET A 58 -12.97 -17.01 -10.52
C MET A 58 -11.86 -16.55 -9.56
N SER A 59 -11.99 -16.84 -8.26
CA SER A 59 -10.97 -16.55 -7.24
C SER A 59 -9.61 -17.13 -7.62
N LEU A 60 -9.56 -18.40 -8.05
CA LEU A 60 -8.31 -19.05 -8.44
C LEU A 60 -7.68 -18.38 -9.67
N ASN A 61 -8.49 -18.01 -10.66
CA ASN A 61 -7.98 -17.31 -11.85
C ASN A 61 -7.46 -15.91 -11.51
N THR A 62 -8.14 -15.15 -10.65
CA THR A 62 -7.68 -13.82 -10.25
C THR A 62 -6.42 -13.90 -9.38
N SER A 63 -6.33 -14.86 -8.47
CA SER A 63 -5.12 -15.08 -7.66
C SER A 63 -3.91 -15.48 -8.51
N ALA A 64 -4.09 -16.28 -9.57
CA ALA A 64 -3.00 -16.71 -10.45
C ALA A 64 -2.42 -15.55 -11.30
N LEU A 65 -3.19 -14.48 -11.54
CA LEU A 65 -2.76 -13.30 -12.29
C LEU A 65 -2.09 -12.21 -11.42
N SER A 66 -2.19 -12.32 -10.10
CA SER A 66 -1.69 -11.35 -9.10
C SER A 66 -0.22 -11.60 -8.71
N SER A 67 0.72 -11.49 -9.65
CA SER A 67 2.15 -11.71 -9.34
C SER A 67 3.06 -10.55 -9.73
N ILE A 68 2.49 -9.35 -9.91
CA ILE A 68 3.30 -8.15 -10.15
C ILE A 68 4.01 -7.77 -8.86
N SER A 69 5.32 -7.60 -8.92
CA SER A 69 6.13 -7.09 -7.82
C SER A 69 7.10 -6.03 -8.31
N THR A 70 7.40 -5.07 -7.44
CA THR A 70 8.37 -4.00 -7.71
C THR A 70 9.33 -3.89 -6.54
N THR A 71 10.62 -4.00 -6.84
CA THR A 71 11.71 -3.71 -5.90
C THR A 71 12.25 -2.33 -6.21
N ILE A 72 12.19 -1.41 -5.25
CA ILE A 72 12.61 -0.01 -5.40
C ILE A 72 13.79 0.26 -4.48
N THR A 73 14.92 0.68 -5.04
CA THR A 73 16.12 0.97 -4.26
C THR A 73 16.26 2.48 -4.08
N GLY A 74 16.67 2.89 -2.87
CA GLY A 74 16.82 4.30 -2.54
C GLY A 74 17.58 4.56 -1.25
N THR A 75 17.62 5.83 -0.88
CA THR A 75 18.20 6.29 0.38
C THR A 75 17.10 6.84 1.28
N ALA A 76 17.04 6.34 2.52
CA ALA A 76 16.08 6.74 3.52
C ALA A 76 16.61 7.91 4.37
N SER A 77 15.72 8.84 4.72
CA SER A 77 15.97 9.91 5.67
C SER A 77 14.76 10.07 6.59
N PHE A 78 15.01 10.45 7.84
CA PHE A 78 13.95 10.81 8.77
C PHE A 78 13.56 12.27 8.55
N CYS A 79 12.27 12.58 8.61
CA CYS A 79 11.83 13.96 8.71
C CYS A 79 12.20 14.53 10.09
N ASP A 80 12.44 15.84 10.12
CA ASP A 80 12.68 16.56 11.37
C ASP A 80 11.40 16.60 12.20
N VAL A 81 11.55 16.42 13.51
CA VAL A 81 10.44 16.36 14.45
C VAL A 81 9.77 17.74 14.52
N GLY A 82 8.46 17.79 14.27
CA GLY A 82 7.65 19.01 14.26
C GLY A 82 7.64 19.74 12.91
N SER A 83 8.36 19.25 11.90
CA SER A 83 8.35 19.83 10.55
C SER A 83 6.98 19.75 9.88
N GLU A 84 6.73 20.64 8.92
CA GLU A 84 5.53 20.58 8.08
C GLU A 84 5.46 19.28 7.28
N GLU A 85 6.61 18.84 6.77
CA GLU A 85 6.74 17.58 6.03
C GLU A 85 6.34 16.37 6.88
N GLU A 86 6.76 16.32 8.15
CA GLU A 86 6.37 15.24 9.05
C GLU A 86 4.85 15.20 9.27
N ARG A 87 4.23 16.35 9.53
CA ARG A 87 2.78 16.47 9.75
C ARG A 87 2.00 16.06 8.51
N TRP A 88 2.38 16.58 7.34
CA TRP A 88 1.76 16.22 6.06
C TRP A 88 1.86 14.71 5.81
N CYS A 89 3.03 14.12 6.05
CA CYS A 89 3.21 12.68 5.90
C CYS A 89 2.32 11.89 6.86
N LYS A 90 2.22 12.29 8.14
CA LYS A 90 1.37 11.62 9.14
C LYS A 90 -0.11 11.68 8.74
N GLU A 91 -0.60 12.84 8.33
CA GLU A 91 -1.96 13.03 7.82
C GLU A 91 -2.24 12.15 6.59
N ARG A 92 -1.33 12.13 5.61
CA ARG A 92 -1.44 11.26 4.44
C ARG A 92 -1.40 9.77 4.79
N HIS A 93 -0.64 9.37 5.80
CA HIS A 93 -0.68 7.98 6.26
C HIS A 93 -2.04 7.65 6.88
N LEU A 94 -2.64 8.55 7.67
CA LEU A 94 -3.96 8.35 8.27
C LEU A 94 -5.06 8.25 7.20
N GLU A 95 -5.06 9.16 6.24
CA GLU A 95 -6.03 9.17 5.12
C GLU A 95 -6.00 7.87 4.31
N ASN A 96 -4.81 7.28 4.13
CA ASN A 96 -4.62 6.10 3.27
C ASN A 96 -4.66 4.76 4.02
N ASN A 97 -4.54 4.75 5.36
CA ASN A 97 -4.56 3.54 6.18
C ASN A 97 -5.87 3.41 6.97
N THR A 98 -7.02 3.47 6.29
CA THR A 98 -8.36 3.33 6.89
C THR A 98 -8.80 1.88 7.16
N PHE A 99 -7.86 0.92 7.14
CA PHE A 99 -8.16 -0.50 7.36
C PHE A 99 -8.49 -0.79 8.83
N SER A 100 -9.72 -0.50 9.27
CA SER A 100 -10.37 -1.10 10.45
C SER A 100 -11.85 -0.70 10.53
N GLU A 101 -12.70 -1.28 9.69
CA GLU A 101 -14.13 -1.43 10.05
C GLU A 101 -14.72 -2.81 9.67
N GLU A 102 -14.21 -3.51 8.65
CA GLU A 102 -14.80 -4.80 8.26
C GLU A 102 -13.76 -5.92 8.16
N GLY A 103 -13.76 -6.83 9.13
CA GLY A 103 -13.07 -8.13 9.02
C GLY A 103 -11.73 -8.21 9.73
N SER A 104 -11.77 -8.74 10.96
CA SER A 104 -10.60 -9.13 11.74
C SER A 104 -9.67 -10.09 10.98
N ASP A 105 -8.37 -9.92 11.23
CA ASP A 105 -7.27 -10.89 11.04
C ASP A 105 -6.24 -10.60 9.93
N SER A 106 -5.91 -9.31 9.69
CA SER A 106 -4.65 -8.95 9.03
C SER A 106 -3.75 -8.15 9.97
N VAL A 107 -2.51 -8.64 10.09
CA VAL A 107 -1.46 -8.22 11.01
C VAL A 107 -0.90 -6.85 10.62
N VAL A 108 -1.58 -5.77 10.96
CA VAL A 108 -0.99 -4.43 11.03
C VAL A 108 -1.66 -3.62 12.17
N ARG A 109 -1.63 -4.12 13.41
CA ARG A 109 -2.08 -3.35 14.57
C ARG A 109 -0.96 -2.42 15.06
N PHE A 110 -0.92 -1.20 14.51
CA PHE A 110 -0.20 -0.08 15.12
C PHE A 110 -1.23 0.75 15.93
N GLY A 111 -1.48 0.41 17.19
CA GLY A 111 -2.33 1.23 18.08
C GLY A 111 -3.12 0.44 19.12
N ASN A 112 -3.24 1.02 20.32
CA ASN A 112 -3.93 0.45 21.47
C ASN A 112 -5.45 0.66 21.35
N VAL A 113 -6.24 -0.38 21.59
CA VAL A 113 -7.72 -0.34 21.50
C VAL A 113 -8.27 0.29 22.78
N GLN A 114 -8.86 1.49 22.69
CA GLN A 114 -9.79 2.00 23.70
C GLN A 114 -11.07 2.48 22.99
N ASN A 115 -12.18 1.82 23.34
CA ASN A 115 -13.57 2.17 23.03
C ASN A 115 -14.00 2.25 21.55
N GLY A 116 -14.40 1.10 21.00
CA GLY A 116 -15.63 0.99 20.18
C GLY A 116 -15.66 1.58 18.76
N ALA A 117 -14.70 2.39 18.36
CA ALA A 117 -14.45 2.77 16.97
C ALA A 117 -12.93 2.79 16.80
N ALA A 118 -12.39 1.84 16.04
CA ALA A 118 -10.96 1.76 15.79
C ALA A 118 -10.55 2.87 14.81
N GLN A 119 -10.47 4.11 15.31
CA GLN A 119 -9.91 5.19 14.53
C GLN A 119 -8.43 4.87 14.33
N ALA A 120 -8.01 4.74 13.07
CA ALA A 120 -6.60 4.64 12.73
C ALA A 120 -5.91 5.86 13.36
N SER A 121 -5.00 5.64 14.30
CA SER A 121 -4.20 6.68 14.92
C SER A 121 -2.73 6.36 14.64
N VAL A 122 -1.99 7.37 14.20
CA VAL A 122 -0.54 7.29 14.15
C VAL A 122 -0.07 7.65 15.54
N ASP A 123 0.68 6.75 16.18
CA ASP A 123 1.32 7.01 17.46
C ASP A 123 2.12 8.32 17.40
N ASP A 124 1.93 9.21 18.39
CA ASP A 124 2.55 10.55 18.38
C ASP A 124 4.08 10.44 18.34
N ASP A 125 4.62 9.39 18.96
CA ASP A 125 6.06 9.09 18.99
C ASP A 125 6.58 8.47 17.68
N ALA A 126 5.69 8.10 16.73
CA ALA A 126 6.10 7.52 15.47
C ALA A 126 6.91 8.52 14.63
N ARG A 127 8.06 8.05 14.13
CA ARG A 127 8.95 8.82 13.26
C ARG A 127 8.58 8.61 11.80
N VAL A 128 8.57 9.69 11.02
CA VAL A 128 8.37 9.63 9.57
C VAL A 128 9.71 9.39 8.86
N VAL A 129 9.69 8.42 7.94
CA VAL A 129 10.80 8.09 7.05
C VAL A 129 10.37 8.32 5.60
N VAL A 130 11.15 9.15 4.92
CA VAL A 130 11.03 9.41 3.47
C VAL A 130 12.15 8.65 2.77
N VAL A 131 11.85 8.08 1.61
CA VAL A 131 12.85 7.37 0.81
C VAL A 131 12.98 8.06 -0.54
N LYS A 132 14.19 8.54 -0.84
CA LYS A 132 14.54 9.05 -2.15
C LYS A 132 14.96 7.90 -3.05
N PHE A 133 14.13 7.58 -4.04
CA PHE A 133 14.39 6.49 -4.97
C PHE A 133 15.38 6.90 -6.06
N THR A 134 16.13 5.93 -6.56
CA THR A 134 17.09 6.11 -7.65
C THR A 134 16.82 5.16 -8.81
N GLU A 135 16.43 3.93 -8.49
CA GLU A 135 16.23 2.87 -9.46
C GLU A 135 15.30 1.80 -8.90
N GLY A 136 14.82 0.91 -9.76
CA GLY A 136 14.03 -0.22 -9.35
C GLY A 136 13.87 -1.26 -10.45
N ARG A 137 13.21 -2.33 -10.07
CA ARG A 137 12.94 -3.52 -10.87
C ARG A 137 11.48 -3.89 -10.74
N ILE A 138 10.80 -4.08 -11.86
CA ILE A 138 9.40 -4.51 -11.93
C ILE A 138 9.39 -5.91 -12.53
N ALA A 139 8.77 -6.86 -11.85
CA ALA A 139 8.43 -8.17 -12.38
C ALA A 139 6.92 -8.21 -12.66
N ASP A 140 6.53 -8.59 -13.88
CA ASP A 140 5.12 -8.73 -14.25
C ASP A 140 4.59 -10.15 -14.04
N HIS A 141 3.27 -10.32 -14.20
CA HIS A 141 2.61 -11.61 -14.02
C HIS A 141 2.96 -12.67 -15.08
N LYS A 142 3.61 -12.25 -16.18
CA LYS A 142 4.11 -13.13 -17.26
C LYS A 142 5.57 -13.51 -17.04
N GLY A 143 6.17 -13.12 -15.91
CA GLY A 143 7.56 -13.38 -15.56
C GLY A 143 8.56 -12.46 -16.27
N GLN A 144 8.12 -11.41 -16.96
CA GLN A 144 9.01 -10.42 -17.54
C GLN A 144 9.53 -9.49 -16.45
N VAL A 145 10.82 -9.16 -16.54
CA VAL A 145 11.50 -8.28 -15.60
C VAL A 145 12.01 -7.06 -16.34
N ARG A 146 11.71 -5.87 -15.82
CA ARG A 146 12.18 -4.59 -16.36
C ARG A 146 12.85 -3.77 -15.28
N ASP A 147 14.06 -3.31 -15.56
CA ASP A 147 14.81 -2.38 -14.72
C ASP A 147 14.56 -0.95 -15.20
N TRP A 148 14.50 -0.02 -14.24
CA TRP A 148 14.33 1.41 -14.51
C TRP A 148 15.25 2.23 -13.61
N LYS A 149 15.61 3.43 -14.07
CA LYS A 149 16.36 4.43 -13.30
C LYS A 149 15.72 5.79 -13.46
N LEU A 150 15.71 6.58 -12.39
CA LEU A 150 15.29 7.97 -12.44
C LEU A 150 16.37 8.81 -13.12
N VAL A 151 16.02 9.43 -14.23
CA VAL A 151 16.86 10.43 -14.91
C VAL A 151 16.58 11.77 -14.25
N GLN A 152 17.61 12.42 -13.70
CA GLN A 152 17.43 13.80 -13.21
C GLN A 152 17.21 14.71 -14.42
N PRO A 153 16.22 15.63 -14.38
CA PRO A 153 16.13 16.66 -15.40
C PRO A 153 17.40 17.49 -15.35
N GLU A 154 18.11 17.55 -16.48
CA GLU A 154 19.26 18.42 -16.66
C GLU A 154 18.75 19.86 -16.53
N ILE A 155 19.06 20.52 -15.41
CA ILE A 155 18.76 21.94 -15.26
C ILE A 155 19.74 22.65 -16.20
N GLU A 156 19.27 22.99 -17.40
CA GLU A 156 19.98 23.89 -18.31
C GLU A 156 20.26 25.19 -17.55
N GLN A 157 21.50 25.34 -17.09
CA GLN A 157 22.00 26.57 -16.51
C GLN A 157 22.12 27.59 -17.66
N PHE A 158 21.06 28.37 -17.88
CA PHE A 158 21.18 29.60 -18.65
C PHE A 158 22.05 30.57 -17.85
N SER A 159 23.28 30.76 -18.33
CA SER A 159 24.21 31.81 -17.93
C SER A 159 23.86 33.13 -18.59
#